data_AF-K1SKV3-F1
#
_entry.id   AF-K1SKV3-F1
#
_cell.length_a   1.000
_cell.length_b   1.000
_cell.length_c   1.000
_cell.angle_alpha   90.00
_cell.angle_beta   90.00
_cell.angle_gamma   90.00
#
_symmetry.space_group_name_H-M   'P 1'
#
loop_
_entity.id
_entity.type
_entity.pdbx_description
1 polymer ?
#
loop_
_entity_poly.entity_id
_entity_poly.type
_entity_poly.pdbx_seq_one_letter_code
_entity_poly.pdbx_strand_id
1 'polypeptide(L)'
;QNGLGLLKASNNRVQGWMAVKELLKPMKSDTDRPGLLVTENCVGLIRNLPSIQHDEKNPSDCATEPHEITHICDAARYFCVTRVLGAQKTVEKIVDDFDEGEDYDDVMTGGEMTADYLSYG
;
A
#
# COMPACT_ATOMS: atom_id res chain seq x y z
N GLN A 1 -6.14 22.20 0.80
CA GLN A 1 -5.45 20.90 0.56
C GLN A 1 -5.42 20.69 -0.94
N ASN A 2 -4.22 20.57 -1.52
CA ASN A 2 -4.03 20.44 -2.96
C ASN A 2 -4.62 19.10 -3.40
N GLY A 3 -5.56 19.09 -4.36
CA GLY A 3 -6.38 17.93 -4.75
C GLY A 3 -5.64 16.75 -5.41
N LEU A 4 -4.50 16.35 -4.87
CA LEU A 4 -3.70 15.20 -5.28
C LEU A 4 -4.08 14.00 -4.44
N GLY A 5 -4.51 12.92 -5.10
CA GLY A 5 -4.73 11.63 -4.46
C GLY A 5 -3.41 11.05 -3.98
N LEU A 6 -3.25 10.88 -2.66
CA LEU A 6 -2.10 10.22 -2.07
C LEU A 6 -2.43 8.74 -1.85
N LEU A 7 -1.57 7.87 -2.34
CA LEU A 7 -1.65 6.43 -2.12
C LEU A 7 -0.47 5.97 -1.27
N LYS A 8 -0.76 5.23 -0.21
CA LYS A 8 0.27 4.66 0.67
C LYS A 8 0.94 3.48 -0.04
N ALA A 9 2.20 3.66 -0.45
CA ALA A 9 3.00 2.57 -0.99
C ALA A 9 3.42 1.58 0.10
N SER A 10 3.60 0.31 -0.25
CA SER A 10 4.14 -0.70 0.66
C SER A 10 5.62 -0.44 0.97
N ASN A 11 6.00 -0.65 2.23
CA ASN A 11 7.38 -0.46 2.70
C ASN A 11 8.25 -1.73 2.56
N ASN A 12 7.76 -2.79 1.89
CA ASN A 12 8.56 -3.98 1.67
C ASN A 12 9.63 -3.73 0.59
N ARG A 13 10.86 -3.41 1.03
CA ARG A 13 11.98 -3.05 0.14
C ARG A 13 12.39 -4.20 -0.78
N VAL A 14 12.65 -5.38 -0.21
CA VAL A 14 13.12 -6.56 -0.96
C VAL A 14 12.14 -6.94 -2.06
N GLN A 15 10.84 -7.05 -1.73
CA GLN A 15 9.82 -7.33 -2.74
C GLN A 15 9.71 -6.21 -3.79
N GLY A 16 9.89 -4.96 -3.37
CA GLY A 16 9.87 -3.83 -4.29
C GLY A 16 10.98 -3.87 -5.31
N TRP A 17 12.21 -4.21 -4.91
CA TRP A 17 13.32 -4.36 -5.86
C TRP A 17 13.12 -5.55 -6.79
N MET A 18 12.50 -6.64 -6.33
CA MET A 18 12.13 -7.75 -7.20
C MET A 18 11.08 -7.34 -8.24
N ALA A 19 10.11 -6.51 -7.87
CA ALA A 19 9.14 -5.95 -8.82
C ALA A 19 9.81 -5.06 -9.87
N VAL A 20 10.76 -4.21 -9.46
CA VAL A 20 11.55 -3.38 -10.40
C VAL A 20 12.28 -4.26 -11.42
N LYS A 21 12.94 -5.34 -10.96
CA LYS A 21 13.67 -6.28 -11.84
C LYS A 21 12.75 -6.99 -12.82
N GLU A 22 11.56 -7.42 -12.38
CA GLU A 22 10.61 -8.08 -13.28
C GLU A 22 10.05 -7.12 -14.33
N LEU A 23 9.80 -5.85 -13.98
CA LEU A 23 9.32 -4.85 -14.93
C LEU A 23 10.39 -4.43 -15.95
N LEU A 24 11.68 -4.51 -15.60
CA LEU A 24 12.82 -4.19 -16.47
C LEU A 24 13.41 -5.42 -17.17
N LYS A 25 12.79 -6.59 -17.02
CA LYS A 25 13.28 -7.85 -17.58
C LYS A 25 13.43 -7.75 -19.10
N PRO A 26 14.56 -8.24 -19.66
CA PRO A 26 14.74 -8.24 -21.11
C PRO A 26 13.69 -9.14 -21.76
N MET A 27 13.06 -8.62 -22.81
CA MET A 27 12.04 -9.35 -23.56
C MET A 27 12.67 -10.27 -24.61
N LYS A 28 11.92 -11.31 -25.01
CA LYS A 28 12.40 -12.34 -25.94
C LYS A 28 12.41 -11.87 -27.40
N SER A 29 11.59 -10.87 -27.72
CA SER A 29 11.42 -10.32 -29.06
C SER A 29 11.70 -8.82 -29.04
N ASP A 30 12.25 -8.32 -30.13
CA ASP A 30 12.55 -6.90 -30.34
C ASP A 30 11.28 -6.03 -30.46
N THR A 31 10.14 -6.68 -30.72
CA THR A 31 8.82 -6.04 -30.79
C THR A 31 8.15 -5.89 -29.42
N ASP A 32 8.65 -6.60 -28.41
CA ASP A 32 8.02 -6.71 -27.11
C ASP A 32 8.57 -5.64 -26.16
N ARG A 33 7.71 -5.09 -25.30
CA ARG A 33 8.06 -3.95 -24.44
C ARG A 33 8.17 -4.38 -22.99
N PRO A 34 9.21 -3.93 -22.25
CA PRO A 34 9.30 -4.14 -20.82
C PRO A 34 8.12 -3.50 -20.08
N GLY A 35 7.82 -4.04 -18.90
CA GLY A 35 6.75 -3.51 -18.03
C GLY A 35 7.03 -2.10 -17.51
N LEU A 36 8.29 -1.65 -17.54
CA LEU A 36 8.71 -0.29 -17.27
C LEU A 36 9.51 0.29 -18.44
N LEU A 37 9.04 1.42 -18.97
CA LEU A 37 9.75 2.21 -19.97
C LEU A 37 10.20 3.53 -19.33
N VAL A 38 11.47 3.87 -19.52
CA VAL A 38 12.07 5.10 -19.01
C VAL A 38 12.42 6.00 -20.19
N THR A 39 11.88 7.22 -20.20
CA THR A 39 12.17 8.20 -21.25
C THR A 39 13.58 8.77 -21.10
N GLU A 40 14.20 9.18 -22.21
CA GLU A 40 15.55 9.74 -22.24
C GLU A 40 15.77 10.96 -21.32
N ASN A 41 14.72 11.73 -21.05
CA ASN A 41 14.78 12.90 -20.16
C ASN A 41 15.00 12.54 -18.68
N CYS A 42 14.78 11.28 -18.28
CA CYS A 42 14.98 10.80 -16.92
C CYS A 42 16.45 10.45 -16.65
N VAL A 43 17.36 11.37 -16.97
CA VAL A 43 18.82 11.17 -16.93
C VAL A 43 19.30 10.70 -15.54
N GLY A 44 18.72 11.25 -14.48
CA GLY A 44 19.06 10.86 -13.11
C GLY A 44 18.74 9.40 -12.81
N LEU A 45 17.58 8.91 -13.25
CA LEU A 45 17.18 7.51 -13.04
C LEU A 45 18.06 6.57 -13.87
N ILE A 46 18.29 6.91 -15.15
CA ILE A 46 19.12 6.11 -16.07
C ILE A 46 20.55 5.98 -15.56
N ARG A 47 21.12 7.03 -14.96
CA ARG A 47 22.47 7.01 -14.37
C ARG A 47 22.51 6.28 -13.03
N ASN A 48 21.55 6.53 -12.16
CA ASN A 48 21.63 6.09 -10.77
C ASN A 48 21.18 4.63 -10.59
N LEU A 49 20.20 4.17 -11.39
CA LEU A 49 19.63 2.82 -11.24
C LEU A 49 20.66 1.70 -11.50
N PRO A 50 21.54 1.77 -12.52
CA PRO A 50 22.63 0.80 -12.70
C PRO A 50 23.77 0.96 -11.68
N SER A 51 23.85 2.12 -11.02
CA SER A 51 24.95 2.44 -10.08
C SER A 51 24.67 1.97 -8.65
N ILE A 52 23.42 1.60 -8.33
CA ILE A 52 23.05 1.16 -6.99
C ILE A 52 23.66 -0.23 -6.71
N GLN A 53 24.30 -0.37 -5.55
CA GLN A 53 24.91 -1.62 -5.14
C GLN A 53 23.96 -2.42 -4.24
N HIS A 54 24.25 -3.72 -4.10
CA HIS A 54 23.60 -4.56 -3.11
C HIS A 54 24.00 -4.14 -1.70
N ASP A 55 23.10 -4.30 -0.73
CA ASP A 55 23.44 -4.11 0.68
C ASP A 55 24.40 -5.22 1.15
N GLU A 56 25.45 -4.85 1.89
CA GLU A 56 26.48 -5.77 2.39
C GLU A 56 25.89 -6.80 3.37
N LYS A 57 24.88 -6.40 4.15
CA LYS A 57 24.25 -7.27 5.15
C LYS A 57 23.09 -8.08 4.58
N ASN A 58 22.38 -7.53 3.62
CA ASN A 58 21.26 -8.19 2.96
C ASN A 58 21.39 -8.12 1.43
N PRO A 59 22.01 -9.14 0.80
CA PRO A 59 22.21 -9.17 -0.65
C PRO A 59 20.91 -9.11 -1.48
N SER A 60 19.76 -9.43 -0.86
CA SER A 60 18.45 -9.37 -1.52
C SER A 60 17.90 -7.94 -1.60
N ASP A 61 18.50 -6.99 -0.90
CA ASP A 61 18.14 -5.57 -0.90
C ASP A 61 19.25 -4.71 -1.53
N CYS A 62 18.91 -3.47 -1.85
CA CYS A 62 19.86 -2.46 -2.33
C CYS A 62 20.37 -1.60 -1.17
N ALA A 63 21.65 -1.22 -1.24
CA ALA A 63 22.31 -0.35 -0.30
C ALA A 63 21.56 0.98 -0.13
N THR A 64 21.48 1.48 1.10
CA THR A 64 20.87 2.78 1.42
C THR A 64 21.84 3.94 1.22
N GLU A 65 23.14 3.64 1.21
CA GLU A 65 24.22 4.59 0.98
C GLU A 65 24.96 4.27 -0.33
N PRO A 66 25.39 5.28 -1.11
CA PRO A 66 25.28 6.72 -0.84
C PRO A 66 23.87 7.28 -1.08
N HIS A 67 23.36 8.11 -0.16
CA HIS A 67 21.98 8.59 -0.19
C HIS A 67 21.60 9.40 -1.45
N GLU A 68 22.56 10.06 -2.09
CA GLU A 68 22.32 10.89 -3.29
C GLU A 68 21.77 10.11 -4.48
N ILE A 69 22.18 8.85 -4.65
CA ILE A 69 21.74 8.02 -5.79
C ILE A 69 20.46 7.25 -5.46
N THR A 70 20.17 7.00 -4.18
CA THR A 70 19.08 6.11 -3.75
C THR A 70 17.70 6.78 -3.80
N HIS A 71 17.60 8.11 -3.65
CA HIS A 71 16.33 8.83 -3.66
C HIS A 71 15.45 8.53 -4.88
N ILE A 72 16.01 8.69 -6.09
CA ILE A 72 15.24 8.49 -7.33
C ILE A 72 14.93 7.02 -7.58
N CYS A 73 15.84 6.13 -7.16
CA CYS A 73 15.68 4.69 -7.29
C CYS A 73 14.59 4.17 -6.33
N ASP A 74 14.51 4.71 -5.10
CA ASP A 74 13.44 4.40 -4.15
C ASP A 74 12.08 4.93 -4.62
N ALA A 75 12.04 6.12 -5.24
CA ALA A 75 10.82 6.62 -5.87
C ALA A 75 10.33 5.67 -6.99
N ALA A 76 11.24 5.20 -7.84
CA ALA A 76 10.93 4.22 -8.88
C ALA A 76 10.46 2.88 -8.28
N ARG A 77 11.06 2.44 -7.16
CA ARG A 77 10.63 1.26 -6.43
C ARG A 77 9.18 1.40 -5.93
N TYR A 78 8.83 2.52 -5.31
CA TYR A 78 7.44 2.76 -4.86
C TYR A 78 6.44 2.71 -6.02
N PHE A 79 6.80 3.28 -7.17
CA PHE A 79 5.98 3.19 -8.38
C PHE A 79 5.77 1.74 -8.83
N CYS A 80 6.86 0.97 -8.93
CA CYS A 80 6.82 -0.42 -9.37
C CYS A 80 5.99 -1.30 -8.43
N VAL A 81 6.15 -1.12 -7.11
CA VAL A 81 5.35 -1.83 -6.09
C VAL A 81 3.88 -1.52 -6.27
N THR A 82 3.51 -0.23 -6.29
CA THR A 82 2.11 0.18 -6.43
C THR A 82 1.48 -0.33 -7.73
N ARG A 83 2.25 -0.43 -8.82
CA ARG A 83 1.75 -0.91 -10.10
C ARG A 83 1.50 -2.42 -10.12
N VAL A 84 2.27 -3.20 -9.37
CA VAL A 84 2.18 -4.66 -9.30
C VAL A 84 1.23 -5.13 -8.19
N LEU A 85 0.94 -4.28 -7.20
CA LEU A 85 -0.08 -4.57 -6.20
C LEU A 85 -1.43 -4.81 -6.88
N GLY A 86 -1.97 -6.02 -6.71
CA GLY A 86 -3.31 -6.37 -7.17
C GLY A 86 -4.36 -5.50 -6.48
N ALA A 87 -5.48 -5.24 -7.16
CA ALA A 87 -6.59 -4.50 -6.59
C ALA A 87 -7.03 -5.17 -5.28
N GLN A 88 -6.83 -4.49 -4.16
CA GLN A 88 -7.37 -4.94 -2.89
C GLN A 88 -8.87 -4.70 -2.93
N LYS A 89 -9.65 -5.80 -2.88
CA LYS A 89 -11.09 -5.71 -2.67
C LYS A 89 -11.29 -4.98 -1.35
N THR A 90 -11.97 -3.83 -1.39
CA THR A 90 -12.35 -3.12 -0.17
C THR A 90 -13.17 -4.08 0.67
N VAL A 91 -12.63 -4.51 1.80
CA VAL A 91 -13.40 -5.23 2.80
C VAL A 91 -14.31 -4.17 3.40
N GLU A 92 -15.58 -4.20 3.03
CA GLU A 92 -16.60 -3.42 3.74
C GLU A 92 -16.49 -3.83 5.21
N LYS A 93 -16.14 -2.87 6.07
CA LYS A 93 -16.24 -3.09 7.50
C LYS A 93 -17.74 -3.30 7.77
N ILE A 94 -18.12 -4.54 8.07
CA ILE A 94 -19.39 -4.79 8.73
C ILE A 94 -19.25 -4.07 10.07
N VAL A 95 -20.01 -3.01 10.24
CA VAL A 95 -20.24 -2.42 11.56
C VAL A 95 -21.14 -3.44 12.23
N ASP A 96 -20.61 -4.19 13.19
CA ASP A 96 -21.48 -4.98 14.06
C ASP A 96 -22.27 -3.97 14.89
N ASP A 97 -23.54 -3.76 14.55
CA ASP A 97 -24.50 -2.93 15.31
C ASP A 97 -24.80 -3.47 16.73
N PHE A 98 -24.01 -4.43 17.22
CA PHE A 98 -24.18 -5.07 18.52
C PHE A 98 -23.52 -4.33 19.69
N ASP A 99 -22.96 -3.13 19.47
CA ASP A 99 -22.29 -2.35 20.51
C ASP A 99 -23.03 -1.05 20.91
N GLU A 100 -24.29 -0.87 20.49
CA GLU A 100 -25.19 0.04 21.22
C GLU A 100 -25.78 -0.72 22.41
N GLY A 101 -25.04 -0.63 23.52
CA GLY A 101 -25.34 -1.29 24.79
C GLY A 101 -26.69 -0.94 25.37
N GLU A 102 -27.72 -1.68 24.98
CA GLU A 102 -28.88 -1.90 25.84
C GLU A 102 -28.53 -3.01 26.83
N ASP A 103 -28.67 -2.70 28.13
CA ASP A 103 -28.47 -3.68 29.19
C ASP A 103 -29.47 -4.82 29.00
N TYR A 104 -28.95 -6.03 28.76
CA TYR A 104 -29.73 -7.23 28.48
C TYR A 104 -30.78 -7.48 29.57
N ASP A 105 -30.44 -7.15 30.82
CA ASP A 105 -31.36 -7.32 31.95
C ASP A 105 -32.54 -6.34 31.88
N ASP A 106 -32.35 -5.10 31.42
CA ASP A 106 -33.44 -4.12 31.25
C ASP A 106 -34.43 -4.54 30.17
N VAL A 107 -33.93 -5.03 29.03
CA VAL A 107 -34.76 -5.51 27.92
C VAL A 107 -35.57 -6.76 28.31
N MET A 108 -34.97 -7.65 29.10
CA MET A 108 -35.59 -8.93 29.45
C MET A 108 -36.47 -8.87 30.70
N THR A 109 -36.23 -7.94 31.60
CA THR A 109 -36.98 -7.82 32.87
C THR A 109 -37.86 -6.58 32.96
N GLY A 110 -37.86 -5.73 31.93
CA GLY A 110 -38.81 -4.64 31.76
C GLY A 110 -38.46 -3.35 32.50
N GLY A 111 -37.18 -3.18 32.86
CA GLY A 111 -36.64 -2.01 33.53
C GLY A 111 -37.34 -1.61 34.83
N GLU A 112 -37.02 -0.41 35.32
CA GLU A 112 -37.72 0.15 36.49
C GLU A 112 -39.18 0.49 36.17
N MET A 113 -40.07 0.27 37.14
CA MET A 113 -41.50 0.55 36.99
C MET A 113 -41.74 2.06 36.88
N THR A 114 -41.87 2.55 35.65
CA THR A 114 -42.18 3.95 35.36
C THR A 114 -43.68 4.20 35.27
N ALA A 115 -44.09 5.46 35.45
CA ALA A 115 -45.50 5.88 35.37
C ALA A 115 -46.15 5.60 33.99
N ASP A 116 -45.35 5.36 32.95
CA ASP A 116 -45.82 5.01 31.61
C ASP A 116 -46.58 3.68 31.59
N TYR A 117 -46.25 2.74 32.49
CA TYR A 117 -46.99 1.48 32.66
C TYR A 117 -48.45 1.69 33.09
N LEU A 118 -48.78 2.81 33.75
CA LEU A 118 -50.13 3.12 34.20
C LEU A 118 -51.03 3.68 33.09
N SER A 119 -50.42 4.10 31.97
CA SER A 119 -51.12 4.72 30.84
C SER A 119 -51.48 3.74 29.73
N TYR A 120 -51.02 2.49 29.83
CA TYR A 120 -51.30 1.44 28.85
C TYR A 120 -52.68 0.81 29.11
N GLY A 121 -53.72 1.47 28.59
CA GLY A 121 -55.11 1.02 28.59
C GLY A 121 -55.80 1.42 27.29
#